data_AF-A0A086PEL6-F1
#
_entry.id   AF-A0A086PEL6-F1
#
_cell.length_a   1.000
_cell.length_b   1.000
_cell.length_c   1.000
_cell.angle_alpha   90.00
_cell.angle_beta   90.00
_cell.angle_gamma   90.00
#
_symmetry.space_group_name_H-M   'P 1'
#
loop_
_entity.id
_entity.type
_entity.pdbx_description
1 polymer ?
#
loop_
_entity_poly.entity_id
_entity_poly.type
_entity_poly.pdbx_seq_one_letter_code
_entity_poly.pdbx_strand_id
1 'polypeptide(L)'
;MGDMSKEPSMEDILSSIKRIIAEEGEEAAQSVSRRGKSDAASKQGSKSADPADPVIDEVLELTDEVGAEEVMPAHKTSRAPLSEAVAEDASILSVESEVAARHSLSALSSMLVTPKDGEDNTLDGLVRSMLKPMLKEWLDARLPALVEDMVAREIARITSR
;
A
#
# COMPACT_ATOMS: atom_id res chain seq x y z
N MET A 1 29.52 -39.01 44.86
CA MET A 1 30.27 -37.80 45.28
C MET A 1 30.60 -37.04 44.01
N GLY A 2 29.94 -35.88 43.79
CA GLY A 2 30.21 -34.83 42.78
C GLY A 2 30.36 -35.32 41.34
N ASP A 3 29.41 -35.16 40.42
CA ASP A 3 28.83 -33.88 39.96
C ASP A 3 29.84 -32.74 39.89
N MET A 4 29.63 -31.86 38.92
CA MET A 4 30.30 -30.57 38.70
C MET A 4 31.40 -30.58 37.62
N SER A 5 30.93 -30.35 36.40
CA SER A 5 31.56 -29.47 35.40
C SER A 5 32.82 -30.00 34.70
N LYS A 6 32.61 -30.79 33.64
CA LYS A 6 33.32 -30.50 32.39
C LYS A 6 32.26 -30.07 31.40
N GLU A 7 32.30 -28.78 31.13
CA GLU A 7 31.35 -27.98 30.39
C GLU A 7 30.87 -28.68 29.12
N PRO A 8 29.57 -28.57 28.75
CA PRO A 8 29.10 -29.12 27.49
C PRO A 8 30.01 -28.63 26.36
N SER A 9 30.48 -29.54 25.49
CA SER A 9 31.32 -29.16 24.35
C SER A 9 30.56 -28.13 23.51
N MET A 10 31.26 -27.22 22.84
CA MET A 10 30.64 -26.25 21.92
C MET A 10 29.66 -26.94 20.96
N GLU A 11 30.02 -28.14 20.51
CA GLU A 11 29.19 -28.99 19.64
C GLU A 11 27.94 -29.52 20.34
N ASP A 12 28.02 -29.84 21.64
CA ASP A 12 26.87 -30.27 22.45
C ASP A 12 25.91 -29.09 22.69
N ILE A 13 26.46 -27.90 22.96
CA ILE A 13 25.68 -26.65 23.10
C ILE A 13 24.95 -26.35 21.79
N LEU A 14 25.66 -26.40 20.65
CA LEU A 14 25.08 -26.14 19.33
C LEU A 14 24.07 -27.23 18.93
N SER A 15 24.32 -28.48 19.27
CA SER A 15 23.39 -29.59 19.03
C SER A 15 22.12 -29.46 19.88
N SER A 16 22.25 -29.00 21.13
CA SER A 16 21.11 -28.73 22.01
C SER A 16 20.27 -27.56 21.49
N ILE A 17 20.89 -26.45 21.06
CA ILE A 17 20.18 -25.30 20.47
C ILE A 17 19.50 -25.71 19.15
N LYS A 18 20.20 -26.45 18.28
CA LYS A 18 19.64 -26.93 17.00
C LYS A 18 18.45 -27.86 17.23
N ARG A 19 18.52 -28.74 18.23
CA ARG A 19 17.41 -29.64 18.60
C ARG A 19 16.21 -28.84 19.11
N ILE A 20 16.40 -27.87 20.00
CA ILE A 20 15.31 -27.04 20.54
C ILE A 20 14.62 -26.26 19.40
N ILE A 21 15.38 -25.64 18.49
CA ILE A 21 14.82 -24.89 17.34
C ILE A 21 14.08 -25.82 16.37
N ALA A 22 14.59 -27.03 16.13
CA ALA A 22 13.91 -27.99 15.26
C ALA A 22 12.61 -28.50 15.88
N GLU A 23 12.62 -28.83 17.18
CA GLU A 23 11.46 -29.30 17.93
C GLU A 23 10.38 -28.21 18.05
N GLU A 24 10.76 -26.98 18.41
CA GLU A 24 9.86 -25.83 18.53
C GLU A 24 9.37 -25.32 17.15
N GLY A 25 10.23 -25.37 16.12
CA GLY A 25 9.87 -25.02 14.74
C GLY A 25 8.93 -26.04 14.09
N GLU A 26 9.09 -27.33 14.37
CA GLU A 26 8.15 -28.37 13.91
C GLU A 26 6.80 -28.28 14.63
N GLU A 27 6.76 -27.96 15.93
CA GLU A 27 5.49 -27.71 16.65
C GLU A 27 4.76 -26.49 16.07
N ALA A 28 5.47 -25.40 15.78
CA ALA A 28 4.91 -24.23 15.11
C ALA A 28 4.36 -24.60 13.71
N ALA A 29 5.11 -25.36 12.90
CA ALA A 29 4.68 -25.78 11.57
C ALA A 29 3.48 -26.77 11.60
N GLN A 30 3.45 -27.69 12.55
CA GLN A 30 2.34 -28.64 12.71
C GLN A 30 1.06 -27.96 13.21
N SER A 31 1.16 -26.91 14.04
CA SER A 31 0.01 -26.14 14.52
C SER A 31 -0.69 -25.35 13.40
N VAL A 32 0.07 -24.82 12.44
CA VAL A 32 -0.46 -24.10 11.26
C VAL A 32 -1.14 -25.06 10.28
N SER A 33 -0.54 -26.23 10.04
CA SER A 33 -1.11 -27.26 9.14
C SER A 33 -2.44 -27.86 9.66
N ARG A 34 -2.59 -28.06 10.98
CA ARG A 34 -3.84 -28.56 11.58
C ARG A 34 -4.98 -27.53 11.54
N ARG A 35 -4.66 -26.23 11.57
CA ARG A 35 -5.64 -25.14 11.41
C ARG A 35 -6.14 -25.01 9.96
N GLY A 36 -5.27 -25.21 8.97
CA GLY A 36 -5.67 -25.16 7.55
C GLY A 36 -6.60 -26.32 7.10
N LYS A 37 -6.58 -27.47 7.78
CA LYS A 37 -7.39 -28.64 7.39
C LYS A 37 -8.75 -28.73 8.08
N SER A 38 -8.97 -28.00 9.18
CA SER A 38 -10.22 -28.02 9.95
C SER A 38 -11.26 -26.99 9.51
N ASP A 39 -10.88 -25.99 8.72
CA ASP A 39 -11.80 -24.94 8.22
C ASP A 39 -12.55 -25.32 6.91
N ALA A 40 -12.17 -26.43 6.28
CA ALA A 40 -12.80 -26.88 5.02
C ALA A 40 -14.11 -27.69 5.21
N ALA A 41 -14.56 -27.94 6.45
CA ALA A 41 -15.62 -28.91 6.73
C ALA A 41 -16.84 -28.37 7.51
N SER A 42 -16.97 -27.07 7.79
CA SER A 42 -18.19 -26.56 8.43
C SER A 42 -18.48 -25.10 8.06
N LYS A 43 -19.28 -24.90 7.02
CA LYS A 43 -20.23 -23.78 6.88
C LYS A 43 -21.16 -24.01 5.69
N GLN A 44 -22.03 -25.00 5.85
CA GLN A 44 -23.30 -25.09 5.13
C GLN A 44 -24.41 -24.74 6.14
N GLY A 45 -25.18 -23.68 5.85
CA GLY A 45 -26.55 -23.51 6.38
C GLY A 45 -26.83 -22.31 7.30
N SER A 46 -27.30 -21.22 6.67
CA SER A 46 -28.46 -20.39 7.09
C SER A 46 -28.47 -19.73 8.48
N LYS A 47 -28.32 -18.39 8.51
CA LYS A 47 -29.32 -17.47 9.08
C LYS A 47 -29.08 -16.02 8.64
N SER A 48 -30.22 -15.35 8.43
CA SER A 48 -30.51 -14.00 7.94
C SER A 48 -29.73 -12.81 8.54
N ALA A 49 -29.38 -11.88 7.64
CA ALA A 49 -29.47 -10.41 7.75
C ALA A 49 -28.79 -9.68 8.92
N ASP A 50 -27.59 -9.15 8.66
CA ASP A 50 -27.28 -7.70 8.67
C ASP A 50 -25.99 -7.47 7.81
N PRO A 51 -25.96 -6.60 6.79
CA PRO A 51 -24.79 -6.46 5.89
C PRO A 51 -23.83 -5.34 6.33
N ALA A 52 -23.70 -5.05 7.62
CA ALA A 52 -23.09 -3.82 8.12
C ALA A 52 -21.79 -3.96 8.93
N ASP A 53 -21.10 -5.10 8.88
CA ASP A 53 -19.69 -5.18 9.29
C ASP A 53 -18.85 -5.64 8.09
N PRO A 54 -18.10 -4.73 7.44
CA PRO A 54 -17.04 -5.19 6.57
C PRO A 54 -16.00 -5.90 7.43
N VAL A 55 -15.39 -6.92 6.84
CA VAL A 55 -14.12 -7.50 7.31
C VAL A 55 -13.05 -6.43 7.05
N ILE A 56 -13.00 -5.38 7.87
CA ILE A 56 -12.20 -4.16 7.61
C ILE A 56 -10.71 -4.34 7.94
N ASP A 57 -10.34 -5.41 8.64
CA ASP A 57 -8.94 -5.62 9.08
C ASP A 57 -8.00 -6.07 7.94
N GLU A 58 -8.51 -6.48 6.77
CA GLU A 58 -7.68 -6.92 5.63
C GLU A 58 -7.49 -5.84 4.55
N VAL A 59 -8.20 -4.71 4.62
CA VAL A 59 -8.10 -3.62 3.62
C VAL A 59 -7.47 -2.40 4.26
N LEU A 60 -6.17 -2.22 4.05
CA LEU A 60 -5.45 -1.02 4.48
C LEU A 60 -5.62 0.10 3.44
N GLU A 61 -6.36 1.15 3.80
CA GLU A 61 -6.47 2.38 3.02
C GLU A 61 -5.35 3.36 3.42
N LEU A 62 -4.24 3.37 2.66
CA LEU A 62 -3.12 4.29 2.87
C LEU A 62 -3.36 5.65 2.20
N THR A 63 -4.36 6.39 2.69
CA THR A 63 -4.67 7.75 2.23
C THR A 63 -4.00 8.84 3.05
N ASP A 64 -3.51 8.52 4.24
CA ASP A 64 -2.69 9.42 5.06
C ASP A 64 -1.22 9.34 4.64
N GLU A 65 -0.66 10.49 4.26
CA GLU A 65 0.79 10.65 4.07
C GLU A 65 1.47 10.51 5.44
N VAL A 66 2.17 9.39 5.66
CA VAL A 66 2.96 9.17 6.87
C VAL A 66 4.05 10.24 6.91
N GLY A 67 3.83 11.25 7.76
CA GLY A 67 4.80 12.31 8.02
C GLY A 67 6.15 11.73 8.40
N ALA A 68 7.21 12.37 7.88
CA ALA A 68 8.60 11.95 7.97
C ALA A 68 8.98 11.26 9.29
N GLU A 69 9.46 10.02 9.14
CA GLU A 69 10.55 9.44 9.92
C GLU A 69 10.28 9.19 11.42
N GLU A 70 9.44 8.21 11.74
CA GLU A 70 9.78 7.27 12.81
C GLU A 70 10.53 6.10 12.17
N VAL A 71 11.87 6.19 12.22
CA VAL A 71 12.75 5.05 11.95
C VAL A 71 12.33 3.95 12.93
N MET A 72 11.63 2.93 12.42
CA MET A 72 11.40 1.69 13.15
C MET A 72 12.74 1.27 13.76
N PRO A 73 12.82 0.89 15.05
CA PRO A 73 14.08 0.47 15.63
C PRO A 73 14.62 -0.67 14.80
N ALA A 74 15.67 -0.39 14.02
CA ALA A 74 16.37 -1.39 13.25
C ALA A 74 16.68 -2.53 14.21
N HIS A 75 16.24 -3.74 13.88
CA HIS A 75 16.65 -4.92 14.61
C HIS A 75 18.18 -4.97 14.55
N LYS A 76 18.82 -4.47 15.61
CA LYS A 76 20.27 -4.47 15.76
C LYS A 76 20.66 -5.94 15.92
N THR A 77 20.98 -6.61 14.82
CA THR A 77 21.87 -7.75 14.90
C THR A 77 23.18 -7.17 15.42
N SER A 78 23.48 -7.43 16.70
CA SER A 78 24.67 -6.91 17.36
C SER A 78 25.89 -7.57 16.73
N ARG A 79 26.43 -6.98 15.66
CA ARG A 79 27.82 -7.19 15.25
C ARG A 79 28.65 -6.09 15.90
N ALA A 80 29.52 -6.50 16.83
CA ALA A 80 30.44 -5.61 17.53
C ALA A 80 31.31 -4.80 16.54
N PRO A 81 31.65 -3.53 16.84
CA PRO A 81 32.37 -2.67 15.93
C PRO A 81 33.87 -3.01 15.96
N LEU A 82 34.41 -3.38 14.81
CA LEU A 82 35.85 -3.33 14.55
C LEU A 82 36.14 -2.10 13.69
N SER A 83 36.86 -1.17 14.31
CA SER A 83 37.64 -0.08 13.72
C SER A 83 36.90 0.99 12.92
N GLU A 84 36.99 2.23 13.43
CA GLU A 84 36.99 3.44 12.61
C GLU A 84 38.01 3.27 11.49
N ALA A 85 37.50 3.18 10.26
CA ALA A 85 38.24 3.54 9.07
C ALA A 85 37.46 4.69 8.46
N VAL A 86 38.13 5.83 8.35
CA VAL A 86 37.69 7.00 7.59
C VAL A 86 37.39 6.54 6.17
N ALA A 87 36.12 6.25 5.87
CA ALA A 87 35.64 6.15 4.50
C ALA A 87 35.15 7.55 4.14
N GLU A 88 36.08 8.40 3.72
CA GLU A 88 35.73 9.60 2.95
C GLU A 88 34.85 9.17 1.79
N ASP A 89 33.59 9.63 1.77
CA ASP A 89 32.61 9.58 0.68
C ASP A 89 32.90 8.58 -0.47
N ALA A 90 33.14 7.32 -0.11
CA ALA A 90 33.43 6.29 -1.09
C ALA A 90 32.07 5.77 -1.54
N SER A 91 31.60 6.28 -2.67
CA SER A 91 30.38 5.77 -3.31
C SER A 91 30.46 4.24 -3.37
N ILE A 92 29.61 3.60 -2.57
CA ILE A 92 29.50 2.13 -2.49
C ILE A 92 28.87 1.58 -3.78
N LEU A 93 28.30 2.47 -4.59
CA LEU A 93 27.70 2.15 -5.87
C LEU A 93 28.75 2.23 -6.97
N SER A 94 28.74 1.22 -7.84
CA SER A 94 29.37 1.34 -9.14
C SER A 94 28.68 2.47 -9.94
N VAL A 95 29.47 3.23 -10.69
CA VAL A 95 28.97 4.27 -11.61
C VAL A 95 27.91 3.70 -12.56
N GLU A 96 28.08 2.46 -13.01
CA GLU A 96 27.11 1.76 -13.87
C GLU A 96 25.76 1.56 -13.15
N SER A 97 25.79 1.11 -11.90
CA SER A 97 24.58 0.90 -11.11
C SER A 97 23.85 2.21 -10.82
N GLU A 98 24.60 3.28 -10.59
CA GLU A 98 24.06 4.62 -10.37
C GLU A 98 23.37 5.18 -11.63
N VAL A 99 23.98 5.01 -12.80
CA VAL A 99 23.40 5.40 -14.10
C VAL A 99 22.16 4.57 -14.42
N ALA A 100 22.21 3.25 -14.22
CA ALA A 100 21.06 2.37 -14.46
C ALA A 100 19.87 2.74 -13.57
N ALA A 101 20.11 2.99 -12.28
CA ALA A 101 19.08 3.42 -11.34
C ALA A 101 18.45 4.76 -11.75
N ARG A 102 19.29 5.77 -12.07
CA ARG A 102 18.80 7.09 -12.55
C ARG A 102 18.00 6.98 -13.84
N HIS A 103 18.44 6.15 -14.78
CA HIS A 103 17.71 5.93 -16.03
C HIS A 103 16.34 5.29 -15.79
N SER A 104 16.26 4.27 -14.93
CA SER A 104 14.99 3.63 -14.57
C SER A 104 14.02 4.59 -13.89
N LEU A 105 14.52 5.41 -12.96
CA LEU A 105 13.72 6.38 -12.23
C LEU A 105 13.28 7.55 -13.12
N SER A 106 14.14 7.98 -14.06
CA SER A 106 13.79 8.96 -15.09
C SER A 106 12.74 8.42 -16.06
N ALA A 107 12.80 7.14 -16.44
CA ALA A 107 11.79 6.51 -17.27
C ALA A 107 10.44 6.46 -16.54
N LEU A 108 10.42 6.08 -15.26
CA LEU A 108 9.22 6.11 -14.43
C LEU A 108 8.68 7.54 -14.26
N SER A 109 9.55 8.52 -14.04
CA SER A 109 9.15 9.93 -13.95
C SER A 109 8.58 10.46 -15.26
N SER A 110 9.06 9.99 -16.41
CA SER A 110 8.51 10.38 -17.72
C SER A 110 7.15 9.72 -18.00
N MET A 111 6.89 8.56 -17.40
CA MET A 111 5.56 7.94 -17.41
C MET A 111 4.58 8.62 -16.47
N LEU A 112 5.08 9.30 -15.43
CA LEU A 112 4.28 10.18 -14.60
C LEU A 112 3.98 11.45 -15.41
N VAL A 113 2.98 11.36 -16.28
CA VAL A 113 2.39 12.49 -17.01
C VAL A 113 1.85 13.46 -15.97
N THR A 114 2.66 14.45 -15.58
CA THR A 114 2.14 15.63 -14.89
C THR A 114 1.26 16.36 -15.90
N PRO A 115 -0.06 16.48 -15.67
CA PRO A 115 -0.96 17.09 -16.61
C PRO A 115 -0.63 18.58 -16.70
N LYS A 116 0.19 18.96 -17.67
CA LYS A 116 0.21 20.32 -18.17
C LYS A 116 -0.91 20.43 -19.18
N ASP A 117 -2.01 21.03 -18.71
CA ASP A 117 -3.08 21.60 -19.51
C ASP A 117 -3.62 20.72 -20.64
N GLY A 118 -4.54 19.82 -20.28
CA GLY A 118 -5.54 19.33 -21.23
C GLY A 118 -5.03 18.39 -22.32
N GLU A 119 -3.91 17.71 -22.13
CA GLU A 119 -3.48 16.67 -23.06
C GLU A 119 -4.47 15.49 -23.06
N ASP A 120 -4.96 15.14 -24.26
CA ASP A 120 -5.93 14.07 -24.53
C ASP A 120 -5.44 12.66 -24.14
N ASN A 121 -4.14 12.52 -23.84
CA ASN A 121 -3.54 11.26 -23.40
C ASN A 121 -3.69 11.00 -21.90
N THR A 122 -4.31 11.92 -21.16
CA THR A 122 -4.66 11.73 -19.76
C THR A 122 -6.06 11.14 -19.62
N LEU A 123 -6.30 10.41 -18.53
CA LEU A 123 -7.64 9.90 -18.21
C LEU A 123 -8.67 11.04 -18.10
N ASP A 124 -8.30 12.20 -17.55
CA ASP A 124 -9.17 13.39 -17.50
C ASP A 124 -9.54 13.87 -18.90
N GLY A 125 -8.57 13.92 -19.82
CA GLY A 125 -8.80 14.27 -21.22
C GLY A 125 -9.79 13.33 -21.89
N LEU A 126 -9.62 12.02 -21.70
CA LEU A 126 -10.53 11.00 -22.25
C LEU A 126 -11.94 11.12 -21.66
N VAL A 127 -12.06 11.22 -20.33
CA VAL A 127 -13.37 11.36 -19.65
C VAL A 127 -14.06 12.65 -20.07
N ARG A 128 -13.33 13.76 -20.19
CA ARG A 128 -13.87 15.04 -20.69
C ARG A 128 -14.33 14.93 -22.13
N SER A 129 -13.58 14.23 -22.99
CA SER A 129 -13.97 14.01 -24.39
C SER A 129 -15.29 13.22 -24.50
N MET A 130 -15.52 12.27 -23.59
CA MET A 130 -16.74 11.47 -23.51
C MET A 130 -17.92 12.22 -22.88
N LEU A 131 -17.68 13.03 -21.84
CA LEU A 131 -18.74 13.78 -21.16
C LEU A 131 -19.21 15.01 -21.94
N LYS A 132 -18.34 15.61 -22.75
CA LYS A 132 -18.65 16.81 -23.54
C LYS A 132 -19.90 16.67 -24.45
N PRO A 133 -20.06 15.59 -25.25
CA PRO A 133 -21.26 15.42 -26.06
C PRO A 133 -22.54 15.22 -25.22
N MET A 134 -22.47 14.47 -24.12
CA MET A 134 -23.63 14.23 -23.26
C MET A 134 -24.10 15.52 -22.57
N LEU A 135 -23.17 16.32 -22.06
CA LEU A 135 -23.48 17.61 -21.46
C LEU A 135 -24.03 18.60 -22.49
N LYS A 136 -23.49 18.58 -23.72
CA LYS A 136 -24.00 19.42 -24.81
C LYS A 136 -25.44 19.08 -25.15
N GLU A 137 -25.76 17.81 -25.36
CA GLU A 137 -27.12 17.37 -25.67
C GLU A 137 -28.09 17.73 -24.55
N TRP A 138 -27.69 17.52 -23.30
CA TRP A 138 -28.49 17.89 -22.14
C TRP A 138 -28.73 19.40 -22.05
N LEU A 139 -27.68 20.21 -22.26
CA LEU A 139 -27.80 21.67 -22.28
C LEU A 139 -28.71 22.12 -23.43
N ASP A 140 -28.52 21.59 -24.64
CA ASP A 140 -29.34 21.94 -25.80
C ASP A 140 -30.83 21.61 -25.55
N ALA A 141 -31.14 20.53 -24.82
CA ALA A 141 -32.50 20.14 -24.48
C ALA A 141 -33.12 20.89 -23.29
N ARG A 142 -32.33 21.24 -22.25
CA ARG A 142 -32.85 21.74 -20.97
C ARG A 142 -32.64 23.23 -20.74
N LEU A 143 -31.63 23.83 -21.38
CA LEU A 143 -31.28 25.24 -21.18
C LEU A 143 -32.37 26.21 -21.65
N PRO A 144 -33.12 25.99 -22.75
CA PRO A 144 -34.17 26.91 -23.17
C PRO A 144 -35.25 27.13 -22.09
N ALA A 145 -35.76 26.04 -21.51
CA ALA A 145 -36.78 26.10 -20.46
C ALA A 145 -36.28 26.81 -19.19
N LEU A 146 -35.03 26.55 -18.78
CA LEU A 146 -34.43 27.22 -17.62
C LEU A 146 -34.29 28.74 -17.83
N VAL A 147 -33.94 29.15 -19.05
CA VAL A 147 -33.82 30.57 -19.40
C VAL A 147 -35.20 31.22 -19.44
N GLU A 148 -36.21 30.57 -20.05
CA GLU A 148 -37.59 31.08 -20.06
C GLU A 148 -38.14 31.30 -18.65
N ASP A 149 -37.96 30.35 -17.74
CA ASP A 149 -38.39 30.47 -16.34
C ASP A 149 -37.68 31.61 -15.59
N MET A 150 -36.40 31.86 -15.92
CA MET A 150 -35.62 32.93 -15.31
C MET A 150 -36.00 34.30 -15.88
N VAL A 151 -36.22 34.39 -17.19
CA VAL A 151 -36.69 35.61 -17.87
C VAL A 151 -38.11 35.95 -17.45
N ALA A 152 -39.02 34.98 -17.34
CA ALA A 152 -40.38 35.21 -16.87
C ALA A 152 -40.41 35.77 -15.45
N ARG A 153 -39.57 35.23 -14.55
CA ARG A 153 -39.37 35.78 -13.20
C ARG A 153 -38.83 37.21 -13.24
N GLU A 154 -37.88 37.48 -14.12
CA GLU A 154 -37.25 38.80 -14.23
C GLU A 154 -38.22 39.86 -14.79
N ILE A 155 -39.03 39.50 -15.79
CA ILE A 155 -40.09 40.37 -16.31
C ILE A 155 -41.12 40.66 -15.21
N ALA A 156 -41.62 39.62 -14.53
CA ALA A 156 -42.60 39.80 -13.44
C ALA A 156 -42.10 40.75 -12.36
N ARG A 157 -40.80 40.67 -12.03
CA ARG A 157 -40.14 41.56 -11.06
C ARG A 157 -40.09 43.02 -11.53
N ILE A 158 -39.81 43.25 -12.81
CA ILE A 158 -39.75 44.60 -13.39
C ILE A 158 -41.15 45.19 -13.52
N THR A 159 -42.13 44.40 -13.97
CA THR A 159 -43.51 44.86 -14.17
C THR A 159 -44.27 45.12 -12.87
N SER A 160 -43.84 44.52 -11.76
CA SER A 160 -44.42 44.75 -10.44
C SER A 160 -43.91 46.03 -9.75
N ARG A 161 -42.95 46.74 -10.36
CA ARG A 161 -42.38 47.98 -9.83
C ARG A 161 -42.93 49.18 -10.60
#